data_AF-A0A7S0QU98-F1
#
_entry.id   AF-A0A7S0QU98-F1
#
_cell.length_a   1.000
_cell.length_b   1.000
_cell.length_c   1.000
_cell.angle_alpha   90.00
_cell.angle_beta   90.00
_cell.angle_gamma   90.00
#
_symmetry.space_group_name_H-M   'P 1'
#
loop_
_entity.id
_entity.type
_entity.pdbx_description
1 polymer ?
#
loop_
_entity_poly.entity_id
_entity_poly.type
_entity_poly.pdbx_seq_one_letter_code
_entity_poly.pdbx_strand_id
1 'polypeptide(L)'
;MHALAEWEHLSRLCREFWPLVDAPARAVMAPLAAQAAWNMSLWDDMEVYVRHLDHGLNHLHQQDRFYVAAGHESDIDARSSLGAFFSAALHAHYGRFAVATTEVERARLLLGTELSALVGESYERAYGAMVRVQQLTELEEVITYGLLGHQVANRAGDVAAAESQRGL
;
A
#
# COMPACT_ATOMS: atom_id res chain seq x y z
N MET A 1 -5.67 -19.24 -12.14
CA MET A 1 -6.23 -19.79 -10.89
C MET A 1 -5.14 -20.53 -10.11
N HIS A 2 -4.38 -19.85 -9.25
CA HIS A 2 -3.42 -20.49 -8.31
C HIS A 2 -3.54 -19.92 -6.88
N ALA A 3 -4.74 -19.42 -6.54
CA ALA A 3 -5.02 -18.73 -5.28
C ALA A 3 -5.73 -19.63 -4.26
N LEU A 4 -5.14 -20.78 -3.94
CA LEU A 4 -5.53 -21.48 -2.71
C LEU A 4 -4.75 -20.85 -1.56
N ALA A 5 -5.37 -19.88 -0.89
CA ALA A 5 -5.30 -19.53 0.54
C ALA A 5 -4.04 -19.84 1.40
N GLU A 6 -2.85 -20.02 0.84
CA GLU A 6 -1.62 -20.32 1.56
C GLU A 6 -0.86 -19.06 1.98
N TRP A 7 -1.59 -17.97 2.24
CA TRP A 7 -1.00 -16.73 2.77
C TRP A 7 -0.25 -16.97 4.08
N GLU A 8 -0.70 -17.93 4.89
CA GLU A 8 0.00 -18.33 6.10
C GLU A 8 1.36 -18.98 5.79
N HIS A 9 1.40 -19.91 4.82
CA HIS A 9 2.64 -20.55 4.41
C HIS A 9 3.60 -19.55 3.79
N LEU A 10 3.10 -18.71 2.88
CA LEU A 10 3.88 -17.66 2.25
C LEU A 10 4.41 -16.65 3.27
N SER A 11 3.58 -16.21 4.21
CA SER A 11 4.00 -15.32 5.31
C SER A 11 5.10 -15.95 6.16
N ARG A 12 5.02 -17.27 6.40
CA ARG A 12 6.07 -18.03 7.11
C ARG A 12 7.38 -18.03 6.34
N LEU A 13 7.34 -18.36 5.04
CA LEU A 13 8.53 -18.36 4.18
C LEU A 13 9.14 -16.96 4.08
N CYS A 14 8.32 -15.92 3.88
CA CYS A 14 8.79 -14.54 3.84
C CYS A 14 9.55 -14.19 5.12
N ARG A 15 8.99 -14.48 6.31
CA ARG A 15 9.66 -14.20 7.58
C ARG A 15 10.95 -15.00 7.79
N GLU A 16 11.00 -16.24 7.34
CA GLU A 16 12.18 -17.10 7.44
C GLU A 16 13.33 -16.58 6.56
N PHE A 17 13.03 -16.23 5.31
CA PHE A 17 14.05 -15.84 4.33
C PHE A 17 14.40 -14.35 4.38
N TRP A 18 13.50 -13.47 4.83
CA TRP A 18 13.73 -12.02 4.90
C TRP A 18 15.06 -11.59 5.56
N PRO A 19 15.45 -12.15 6.73
CA PRO A 19 16.72 -11.79 7.36
C PRO A 19 17.95 -12.34 6.61
N LEU A 20 17.78 -13.40 5.80
CA LEU A 20 18.87 -14.09 5.09
C LEU A 20 19.24 -13.43 3.75
N VAL A 21 18.32 -12.66 3.18
CA VAL A 21 18.49 -12.03 1.87
C VAL A 21 19.03 -10.61 1.95
N ASP A 22 19.76 -10.20 0.91
CA ASP A 22 20.33 -8.85 0.76
C ASP A 22 19.29 -7.83 0.24
N ALA A 23 19.67 -6.56 0.18
CA ALA A 23 18.79 -5.47 -0.23
C ALA A 23 18.11 -5.67 -1.61
N PRO A 24 18.81 -6.06 -2.69
CA PRO A 24 18.18 -6.29 -3.98
C PRO A 24 17.21 -7.48 -3.94
N ALA A 25 17.55 -8.58 -3.28
CA ALA A 25 16.62 -9.71 -3.13
C ALA A 25 15.39 -9.34 -2.27
N ARG A 26 15.55 -8.52 -1.23
CA ARG A 26 14.42 -7.96 -0.47
C ARG A 26 13.48 -7.13 -1.33
N ALA A 27 14.00 -6.33 -2.27
CA ALA A 27 13.17 -5.54 -3.17
C ALA A 27 12.30 -6.43 -4.09
N VAL A 28 12.81 -7.60 -4.49
CA VAL A 28 12.06 -8.59 -5.27
C VAL A 28 11.02 -9.31 -4.41
N MET A 29 11.34 -9.63 -3.16
CA MET A 29 10.43 -10.33 -2.23
C MET A 29 9.35 -9.42 -1.63
N ALA A 30 9.63 -8.11 -1.49
CA ALA A 30 8.78 -7.15 -0.79
C ALA A 30 7.32 -7.11 -1.26
N PRO A 31 6.99 -7.13 -2.57
CA PRO A 31 5.60 -7.10 -3.04
C PRO A 31 4.78 -8.28 -2.51
N LEU A 32 5.37 -9.48 -2.60
CA LEU A 32 4.71 -10.72 -2.21
C LEU A 32 4.59 -10.83 -0.68
N ALA A 33 5.64 -10.42 0.03
CA ALA A 33 5.65 -10.38 1.49
C ALA A 33 4.64 -9.37 2.05
N ALA A 34 4.57 -8.17 1.47
CA ALA A 34 3.59 -7.14 1.86
C ALA A 34 2.15 -7.61 1.59
N GLN A 35 1.90 -8.25 0.45
CA GLN A 35 0.58 -8.79 0.13
C GLN A 35 0.15 -9.91 1.08
N ALA A 36 1.06 -10.82 1.43
CA ALA A 36 0.80 -11.86 2.43
C ALA A 36 0.52 -11.26 3.81
N ALA A 37 1.31 -10.27 4.24
CA ALA A 37 1.13 -9.59 5.51
C ALA A 37 -0.20 -8.84 5.59
N TRP A 38 -0.58 -8.12 4.54
CA TRP A 38 -1.89 -7.46 4.42
C TRP A 38 -3.05 -8.45 4.57
N ASN A 39 -3.03 -9.55 3.80
CA ASN A 39 -4.09 -10.57 3.84
C ASN A 39 -4.19 -11.28 5.20
N MET A 40 -3.08 -11.39 5.93
CA MET A 40 -3.01 -11.99 7.26
C MET A 40 -3.24 -10.97 8.39
N SER A 41 -3.51 -9.69 8.08
CA SER A 41 -3.62 -8.60 9.05
C SER A 41 -2.38 -8.44 9.95
N LEU A 42 -1.19 -8.77 9.42
CA LEU A 42 0.10 -8.64 10.09
C LEU A 42 0.71 -7.26 9.78
N TRP A 43 0.16 -6.23 10.42
CA TRP A 43 0.48 -4.82 10.13
C TRP A 43 1.93 -4.45 10.38
N ASP A 44 2.54 -4.98 11.44
CA ASP A 44 3.94 -4.70 11.79
C ASP A 44 4.91 -5.30 10.76
N ASP A 45 4.66 -6.55 10.34
CA ASP A 45 5.42 -7.20 9.27
C ASP A 45 5.26 -6.43 7.95
N MET A 46 4.03 -6.00 7.65
CA MET A 46 3.70 -5.22 6.47
C MET A 46 4.46 -3.89 6.43
N GLU A 47 4.56 -3.16 7.54
CA GLU A 47 5.33 -1.91 7.61
C GLU A 47 6.80 -2.11 7.20
N VAL A 48 7.41 -3.23 7.64
CA VAL A 48 8.78 -3.58 7.25
C VAL A 48 8.88 -3.81 5.74
N TYR A 49 7.98 -4.61 5.17
CA TYR A 49 8.01 -4.94 3.74
C TYR A 49 7.73 -3.72 2.85
N VAL A 50 6.73 -2.90 3.22
CA VAL A 50 6.32 -1.70 2.46
C VAL A 50 7.43 -0.66 2.43
N ARG A 51 8.20 -0.50 3.51
CA ARG A 51 9.38 0.39 3.51
C ARG A 51 10.36 0.02 2.40
N HIS A 52 10.57 -1.28 2.16
CA HIS A 52 11.44 -1.75 1.07
C HIS A 52 10.78 -1.71 -0.31
N LEU A 53 9.44 -1.65 -0.39
CA LEU A 53 8.71 -1.53 -1.63
C LEU A 53 8.68 -0.07 -2.13
N ASP A 54 8.38 0.88 -1.24
CA ASP A 54 8.22 2.29 -1.57
C ASP A 54 9.56 3.00 -1.80
N HIS A 55 10.57 2.59 -1.04
CA HIS A 55 11.87 3.24 -1.04
C HIS A 55 12.91 2.38 -1.79
N GLY A 56 12.80 1.05 -1.72
CA GLY A 56 13.87 0.12 -2.10
C GLY A 56 14.30 0.10 -3.56
N LEU A 57 13.57 0.71 -4.49
CA LEU A 57 14.03 0.87 -5.89
C LEU A 57 14.78 2.19 -6.14
N ASN A 58 14.58 3.20 -5.28
CA ASN A 58 15.19 4.52 -5.45
C ASN A 58 16.63 4.59 -4.92
N HIS A 59 17.04 3.64 -4.07
CA HIS A 59 18.38 3.60 -3.45
C HIS A 59 19.36 2.67 -4.14
N LEU A 60 18.88 1.77 -4.99
CA LEU A 60 19.73 0.79 -5.66
C LEU A 60 20.60 1.51 -6.69
N HIS A 61 21.87 1.11 -6.78
CA HIS A 61 22.74 1.57 -7.86
C HIS A 61 22.06 1.28 -9.20
N GLN A 62 22.18 2.20 -10.17
CA GLN A 62 21.50 2.10 -11.47
C GLN A 62 21.77 0.76 -12.20
N GLN A 63 22.90 0.12 -11.91
CA GLN A 63 23.27 -1.19 -12.45
C GLN A 63 22.53 -2.37 -11.78
N ASP A 64 22.22 -2.28 -10.49
CA ASP A 64 21.42 -3.28 -9.74
C ASP A 64 19.93 -3.16 -10.07
N ARG A 65 19.46 -1.93 -10.35
CA ARG A 65 18.12 -1.70 -10.87
C ARG A 65 17.89 -2.46 -12.18
N PHE A 66 18.90 -2.55 -13.04
CA PHE A 66 18.81 -3.33 -14.28
C PHE A 66 18.63 -4.83 -14.01
N TYR A 67 19.32 -5.42 -13.03
CA TYR A 67 19.14 -6.84 -12.68
C TYR A 67 17.76 -7.13 -12.09
N VAL A 68 17.22 -6.24 -11.26
CA VAL A 68 15.87 -6.36 -10.66
C VAL A 68 14.74 -6.02 -11.65
N ALA A 69 15.08 -5.31 -12.73
CA ALA A 69 14.18 -4.89 -13.81
C ALA A 69 14.43 -5.60 -15.14
N ALA A 70 15.30 -6.62 -15.16
CA ALA A 70 15.74 -7.31 -16.38
C ALA A 70 14.55 -8.06 -17.02
N GLY A 71 13.79 -7.33 -17.84
CA GLY A 71 12.72 -7.84 -18.69
C GLY A 71 11.38 -7.08 -18.65
N HIS A 72 11.09 -6.27 -17.64
CA HIS A 72 9.75 -5.67 -17.47
C HIS A 72 9.80 -4.32 -16.74
N GLU A 73 10.03 -3.22 -17.47
CA GLU A 73 9.90 -1.85 -16.90
C GLU A 73 8.50 -1.61 -16.32
N SER A 74 7.46 -2.24 -16.90
CA SER A 74 6.10 -2.26 -16.36
C SER A 74 6.02 -2.76 -14.91
N ASP A 75 6.93 -3.64 -14.49
CA ASP A 75 6.93 -4.21 -13.14
C ASP A 75 7.50 -3.23 -12.11
N ILE A 76 8.34 -2.26 -12.53
CA ILE A 76 8.82 -1.20 -11.63
C ILE A 76 7.69 -0.25 -11.29
N ASP A 77 6.92 0.16 -12.30
CA ASP A 77 5.78 1.06 -12.11
C ASP A 77 4.70 0.39 -11.27
N ALA A 78 4.45 -0.90 -11.52
CA ALA A 78 3.55 -1.73 -10.70
C ALA A 78 4.01 -1.87 -9.24
N ARG A 79 5.32 -2.03 -8.99
CA ARG A 79 5.87 -2.09 -7.62
C ARG A 79 5.75 -0.75 -6.91
N SER A 80 5.99 0.35 -7.62
CA SER A 80 5.89 1.70 -7.07
C SER A 80 4.43 2.04 -6.72
N SER A 81 3.49 1.74 -7.62
CA SER A 81 2.06 1.94 -7.38
C SER A 81 1.54 1.07 -6.23
N LEU A 82 2.02 -0.17 -6.13
CA LEU A 82 1.73 -1.08 -5.01
C LEU A 82 2.32 -0.58 -3.67
N GLY A 83 3.52 0.01 -3.70
CA GLY A 83 4.17 0.61 -2.54
C GLY A 83 3.37 1.77 -1.94
N ALA A 84 2.93 2.70 -2.80
CA ALA A 84 2.08 3.80 -2.38
C ALA A 84 0.71 3.30 -1.88
N PHE A 85 0.10 2.33 -2.57
CA PHE A 85 -1.16 1.72 -2.14
C PHE A 85 -1.07 1.12 -0.73
N PHE A 86 -0.05 0.28 -0.47
CA PHE A 86 0.12 -0.33 0.83
C PHE A 86 0.52 0.67 1.92
N SER A 87 1.25 1.73 1.58
CA SER A 87 1.57 2.83 2.50
C SER A 87 0.30 3.59 2.92
N ALA A 88 -0.58 3.92 1.97
CA ALA A 88 -1.88 4.51 2.26
C ALA A 88 -2.69 3.63 3.22
N ALA A 89 -2.66 2.32 2.98
CA ALA A 89 -3.42 1.36 3.75
C ALA A 89 -2.89 1.20 5.19
N LEU A 90 -1.56 1.22 5.39
CA LEU A 90 -0.92 1.29 6.71
C LEU A 90 -1.28 2.59 7.44
N HIS A 91 -1.22 3.74 6.75
CA HIS A 91 -1.55 5.02 7.37
C HIS A 91 -3.03 5.11 7.76
N ALA A 92 -3.94 4.57 6.94
CA ALA A 92 -5.35 4.46 7.28
C ALA A 92 -5.55 3.57 8.51
N HIS A 93 -4.87 2.42 8.59
CA HIS A 93 -4.91 1.53 9.74
C HIS A 93 -4.46 2.22 11.04
N TYR A 94 -3.38 3.00 11.00
CA TYR A 94 -2.88 3.75 12.16
C TYR A 94 -3.63 5.06 12.44
N GLY A 95 -4.77 5.33 11.78
CA GLY A 95 -5.56 6.56 11.95
C GLY A 95 -4.87 7.83 11.47
N ARG A 96 -3.78 7.71 10.70
CA ARG A 96 -3.02 8.84 10.13
C ARG A 96 -3.66 9.28 8.82
N PHE A 97 -4.95 9.62 8.86
CA PHE A 97 -5.78 9.83 7.68
C PHE A 97 -5.25 10.92 6.74
N ALA A 98 -4.67 12.01 7.25
CA ALA A 98 -4.08 13.06 6.41
C ALA A 98 -2.93 12.54 5.53
N VAL A 99 -2.04 11.71 6.12
CA VAL A 99 -0.93 11.09 5.38
C VAL A 99 -1.47 10.02 4.43
N ALA A 100 -2.46 9.24 4.86
CA ALA A 100 -3.12 8.25 4.02
C ALA A 100 -3.70 8.87 2.75
N THR A 101 -4.36 10.04 2.83
CA THR A 101 -4.86 10.77 1.66
C THR A 101 -3.74 11.15 0.69
N THR A 102 -2.58 11.58 1.19
CA THR A 102 -1.44 11.91 0.32
C THR A 102 -0.90 10.68 -0.41
N GLU A 103 -0.78 9.55 0.29
CA GLU A 103 -0.34 8.29 -0.32
C GLU A 103 -1.36 7.71 -1.31
N VAL A 104 -2.66 7.91 -1.07
CA VAL A 104 -3.72 7.57 -2.03
C VAL A 104 -3.54 8.34 -3.34
N GLU A 105 -3.36 9.66 -3.26
CA GLU A 105 -3.15 10.48 -4.46
C GLU A 105 -1.89 10.06 -5.22
N ARG A 106 -0.83 9.73 -4.49
CA ARG A 106 0.39 9.18 -5.08
C ARG A 106 0.14 7.84 -5.77
N ALA A 107 -0.58 6.92 -5.13
CA ALA A 107 -0.95 5.64 -5.72
C ALA A 107 -1.81 5.82 -6.99
N ARG A 108 -2.74 6.78 -6.98
CA ARG A 108 -3.58 7.13 -8.13
C ARG A 108 -2.75 7.60 -9.32
N LEU A 109 -1.80 8.49 -9.10
CA LEU A 109 -0.91 9.00 -10.16
C LEU A 109 -0.06 7.88 -10.78
N LEU A 110 0.51 7.01 -9.94
CA LEU A 110 1.33 5.89 -10.39
C LEU A 110 0.49 4.85 -11.16
N LEU A 111 -0.70 4.49 -10.64
CA LEU A 111 -1.63 3.58 -11.33
C LEU A 111 -2.12 4.16 -12.67
N GLY A 112 -2.36 5.47 -12.74
CA GLY A 112 -2.74 6.14 -14.00
C GLY A 112 -1.64 6.05 -15.06
N THR A 113 -0.38 6.18 -14.64
CA THR A 113 0.80 6.05 -15.51
C THR A 113 0.93 4.61 -16.01
N GLU A 114 0.80 3.64 -15.10
CA GLU A 114 0.83 2.20 -15.41
C GLU A 114 -0.32 1.81 -16.38
N LEU A 115 -1.55 2.24 -16.11
CA LEU A 115 -2.70 1.97 -16.97
C LEU A 115 -2.54 2.59 -18.36
N SER A 116 -1.98 3.80 -18.46
CA SER A 116 -1.73 4.45 -19.75
C SER A 116 -0.74 3.68 -20.61
N ALA A 117 0.24 3.00 -20.00
CA ALA A 117 1.15 2.11 -20.70
C ALA A 117 0.46 0.79 -21.11
N LEU A 118 -0.37 0.21 -20.23
CA LEU A 118 -0.99 -1.09 -20.45
C LEU A 118 -2.21 -1.08 -21.40
N VAL A 119 -2.94 0.04 -21.46
CA VAL A 119 -4.20 0.15 -22.23
C VAL A 119 -3.99 -0.07 -23.74
N GLY A 120 -2.77 0.19 -24.25
CA GLY A 120 -2.40 -0.06 -25.64
C GLY A 120 -1.94 -1.50 -25.92
N GLU A 121 -1.64 -2.29 -24.89
CA GLU A 121 -0.98 -3.60 -25.04
C GLU A 121 -1.98 -4.77 -24.96
N SER A 122 -2.80 -4.84 -23.90
CA SER A 122 -3.91 -5.82 -23.82
C SER A 122 -4.79 -5.56 -22.59
N TYR A 123 -6.09 -5.85 -22.72
CA TYR A 123 -7.03 -5.80 -21.61
C TYR A 123 -6.62 -6.74 -20.45
N GLU A 124 -6.07 -7.92 -20.76
CA GLU A 124 -5.66 -8.92 -19.78
C GLU A 124 -4.57 -8.38 -18.84
N ARG A 125 -3.59 -7.61 -19.38
CA ARG A 125 -2.55 -6.98 -18.55
C ARG A 125 -3.09 -5.78 -17.76
N ALA A 126 -4.02 -5.01 -18.32
CA ALA A 126 -4.63 -3.87 -17.62
C ALA A 126 -5.58 -4.29 -16.48
N TYR A 127 -6.13 -5.51 -16.52
CA TYR A 127 -7.11 -5.97 -15.54
C TYR A 127 -6.58 -5.92 -14.09
N GLY A 128 -5.34 -6.38 -13.85
CA GLY A 128 -4.73 -6.33 -12.52
C GLY A 128 -4.60 -4.91 -11.97
N ALA A 129 -4.26 -3.95 -12.83
CA ALA A 129 -4.21 -2.53 -12.46
C ALA A 129 -5.61 -1.94 -12.20
N MET A 130 -6.62 -2.33 -12.98
CA MET A 130 -8.01 -1.92 -12.76
C MET A 130 -8.58 -2.39 -11.41
N VAL A 131 -8.25 -3.63 -11.00
CA VAL A 131 -8.63 -4.12 -9.67
C VAL A 131 -7.99 -3.27 -8.57
N ARG A 132 -6.72 -2.87 -8.74
CA ARG A 132 -6.05 -1.98 -7.78
C ARG A 132 -6.67 -0.58 -7.74
N VAL A 133 -7.16 -0.05 -8.86
CA VAL A 133 -7.93 1.22 -8.87
C VAL A 133 -9.21 1.10 -8.05
N GLN A 134 -9.93 -0.02 -8.18
CA GLN A 134 -11.12 -0.27 -7.37
C GLN A 134 -10.78 -0.34 -5.88
N GLN A 135 -9.75 -1.11 -5.51
CA GLN A 135 -9.27 -1.21 -4.12
C GLN A 135 -8.80 0.14 -3.56
N LEU A 136 -8.16 0.97 -4.38
CA LEU A 136 -7.74 2.31 -3.98
C LEU A 136 -8.95 3.21 -3.68
N THR A 137 -10.03 3.07 -4.46
CA THR A 137 -11.28 3.80 -4.25
C THR A 137 -11.97 3.36 -2.96
N GLU A 138 -11.99 2.06 -2.68
CA GLU A 138 -12.50 1.54 -1.41
C GLU A 138 -11.69 2.06 -0.21
N LEU A 139 -10.36 2.18 -0.36
CA LEU A 139 -9.51 2.73 0.69
C LEU A 139 -9.78 4.23 0.94
N GLU A 140 -10.08 5.01 -0.10
CA GLU A 140 -10.50 6.41 0.04
C GLU A 140 -11.78 6.57 0.85
N GLU A 141 -12.75 5.69 0.61
CA GLU A 141 -13.99 5.67 1.38
C GLU A 141 -13.69 5.39 2.85
N VAL A 142 -12.85 4.40 3.16
CA VAL A 142 -12.42 4.11 4.55
C VAL A 142 -11.79 5.33 5.22
N ILE A 143 -10.87 6.01 4.52
CA ILE A 143 -10.22 7.23 5.03
C ILE A 143 -11.26 8.34 5.26
N THR A 144 -12.19 8.53 4.32
CA THR A 144 -13.25 9.53 4.40
C THR A 144 -14.15 9.28 5.60
N TYR A 145 -14.58 8.03 5.82
CA TYR A 145 -15.37 7.65 6.99
C TYR A 145 -14.59 7.86 8.30
N GLY A 146 -13.29 7.55 8.32
CA GLY A 146 -12.42 7.83 9.46
C GLY A 146 -12.37 9.32 9.82
N LEU A 147 -12.16 10.19 8.82
CA LEU A 147 -12.15 11.64 9.00
C LEU A 147 -13.49 12.18 9.50
N LEU A 148 -14.60 11.71 8.95
CA LEU A 148 -15.94 12.10 9.39
C LEU A 148 -16.19 11.70 10.84
N GLY A 149 -15.78 10.49 11.24
CA GLY A 149 -15.85 10.02 12.62
C GLY A 149 -15.12 10.95 13.59
N HIS A 150 -13.89 11.36 13.25
CA HIS A 150 -13.12 12.32 14.05
C HIS A 150 -13.79 13.70 14.15
N GLN A 151 -14.36 14.20 13.05
CA GLN A 151 -15.06 15.49 13.06
C GLN A 151 -16.31 15.46 13.94
N VAL A 152 -17.09 14.39 13.88
CA VAL A 152 -18.28 14.21 14.73
C VAL A 152 -17.88 14.12 16.20
N ALA A 153 -16.83 13.36 16.53
CA ALA A 153 -16.32 13.26 17.90
C ALA A 153 -15.87 14.61 18.46
N ASN A 154 -15.14 15.41 17.66
CA ASN A 154 -14.69 16.75 18.05
C ASN A 154 -15.89 17.68 18.34
N ARG A 155 -16.90 17.69 17.44
CA ARG A 155 -18.10 18.50 17.65
C ARG A 155 -18.89 18.09 18.89
N ALA A 156 -18.99 16.80 19.18
CA ALA A 156 -19.65 16.32 20.39
C ALA A 156 -18.90 16.77 21.66
N GLY A 157 -17.56 16.76 21.64
CA GLY A 157 -16.73 17.30 22.72
C GLY A 157 -16.94 18.80 22.94
N ASP A 158 -16.99 19.58 21.86
CA ASP A 158 -17.22 21.03 21.92
C ASP A 158 -18.61 21.36 22.52
N VAL A 159 -19.65 20.61 22.15
CA VAL A 159 -21.00 20.78 22.69
C VAL A 159 -21.04 20.44 24.19
N ALA A 160 -20.43 19.31 24.61
CA ALA A 160 -20.38 18.91 26.01
C ALA A 160 -19.60 19.92 26.89
N ALA A 161 -18.53 20.51 26.35
CA ALA A 161 -17.76 21.57 27.02
C ALA A 161 -18.59 22.87 27.16
N ALA A 162 -19.33 23.25 26.13
CA ALA A 162 -20.20 24.44 26.16
C ALA A 162 -21.39 24.29 27.13
N GLU A 163 -21.95 23.09 27.26
CA GLU A 163 -23.00 22.79 28.25
C GLU A 163 -22.47 22.83 29.68
N SER A 164 -21.27 22.32 29.92
CA SER A 164 -20.61 22.35 31.23
C SER A 164 -20.31 23.78 31.71
N GLN A 165 -20.02 24.71 30.78
CA GLN A 165 -19.76 26.11 31.10
C GLN A 165 -21.04 26.94 31.32
N ARG A 166 -22.21 26.47 30.88
CA ARG A 166 -23.51 27.15 31.07
C ARG A 166 -24.25 26.70 32.34
N GLY A 167 -23.78 25.63 32.99
CA GLY A 167 -24.35 25.05 34.21
C GLY A 167 -23.76 25.58 35.52
N LEU A 168 -22.91 26.61 35.48
CA LEU A 168 -22.32 27.34 36.63
C LEU A 168 -22.82 28.79 36.64
#